data_AF-A0A1J3ELZ2-F1
#
_entry.id   AF-A0A1J3ELZ2-F1
#
_cell.length_a   1.000
_cell.length_b   1.000
_cell.length_c   1.000
_cell.angle_alpha   90.00
_cell.angle_beta   90.00
_cell.angle_gamma   90.00
#
_symmetry.space_group_name_H-M   'P 1'
#
loop_
_entity.id
_entity.type
_entity.pdbx_description
1 polymer ?
#
loop_
_entity_poly.entity_id
_entity_poly.type
_entity_poly.pdbx_seq_one_letter_code
_entity_poly.pdbx_strand_id
1 'polypeptide(L)'
;IPVLIHNGIPVLESLIQIEYIDEVWPGINPLLPSDPYQRGQARFWGDFIDKKVYGPTRLIWGAKGEEQEAGKKEFIEVLKTLESELGDKIYFGGETFGYVDIALIGFYSWFDAYEKFGSFSIEAE
;
A
#
# COMPACT_ATOMS: atom_id res chain seq x y z
N ILE A 1 0.44 -6.96 -15.29
CA ILE A 1 0.73 -7.86 -14.15
C ILE A 1 0.43 -7.09 -12.87
N PRO A 2 0.00 -7.75 -11.79
CA PRO A 2 -0.21 -9.20 -11.65
C PRO A 2 -1.53 -9.70 -12.28
N VAL A 3 -1.55 -10.99 -12.64
CA VAL A 3 -2.75 -11.75 -13.00
C VAL A 3 -2.70 -13.06 -12.22
N LEU A 4 -3.68 -13.31 -11.37
CA LEU A 4 -3.83 -14.59 -10.68
C LEU A 4 -4.69 -15.52 -11.56
N ILE A 5 -4.24 -16.75 -11.80
CA ILE A 5 -5.01 -17.73 -12.58
C ILE A 5 -5.34 -18.89 -11.65
N HIS A 6 -6.60 -19.05 -11.27
CA HIS A 6 -7.09 -20.15 -10.44
C HIS A 6 -8.03 -21.03 -11.26
N ASN A 7 -7.69 -22.31 -11.42
CA ASN A 7 -8.45 -23.29 -12.23
C ASN A 7 -8.72 -22.81 -13.68
N GLY A 8 -7.74 -22.14 -14.28
CA GLY A 8 -7.84 -21.59 -15.63
C GLY A 8 -8.65 -20.30 -15.76
N ILE A 9 -9.18 -19.77 -14.65
CA ILE A 9 -9.96 -18.52 -14.63
C ILE A 9 -9.07 -17.37 -14.11
N PRO A 10 -8.95 -16.25 -14.85
CA PRO A 10 -8.14 -15.12 -14.43
C PRO A 10 -8.87 -14.22 -13.42
N VAL A 11 -8.12 -13.74 -12.41
CA VAL A 11 -8.49 -12.68 -11.48
C VAL A 11 -7.50 -11.53 -11.68
N LEU A 12 -8.01 -10.34 -11.99
CA LEU A 12 -7.24 -9.13 -12.29
C LEU A 12 -7.18 -8.20 -11.06
N GLU A 13 -6.27 -7.22 -11.10
CA GLU A 13 -6.01 -6.23 -10.04
C GLU A 13 -5.47 -6.84 -8.74
N SER A 14 -4.34 -6.34 -8.26
CA SER A 14 -3.66 -6.89 -7.06
C SER A 14 -4.55 -6.87 -5.82
N LEU A 15 -5.25 -5.77 -5.58
CA LEU A 15 -6.15 -5.62 -4.43
C LEU A 15 -7.33 -6.60 -4.49
N ILE A 16 -7.93 -6.76 -5.66
CA ILE A 16 -9.02 -7.75 -5.88
C ILE A 16 -8.50 -9.18 -5.70
N GLN A 17 -7.27 -9.46 -6.16
CA GLN A 17 -6.63 -10.77 -5.96
C GLN A 17 -6.41 -11.08 -4.48
N ILE A 18 -6.04 -10.08 -3.65
CA ILE A 18 -5.89 -10.25 -2.20
C ILE A 18 -7.24 -10.62 -1.56
N GLU A 19 -8.33 -9.90 -1.89
CA GLU A 19 -9.67 -10.23 -1.38
C GLU A 19 -10.10 -11.64 -1.83
N TYR A 20 -9.89 -11.96 -3.11
CA TYR A 20 -10.19 -13.28 -3.66
C TYR A 20 -9.47 -14.40 -2.91
N ILE A 21 -8.19 -14.22 -2.58
CA ILE A 21 -7.41 -15.20 -1.83
C ILE A 21 -7.99 -15.37 -0.42
N ASP A 22 -8.33 -14.28 0.25
CA ASP A 22 -8.91 -14.28 1.60
C ASP A 22 -10.26 -15.03 1.66
N GLU A 23 -11.09 -14.85 0.62
CA GLU A 23 -12.40 -15.49 0.52
C GLU A 23 -12.33 -16.98 0.10
N VAL A 24 -11.40 -17.36 -0.77
CA VAL A 24 -11.28 -18.72 -1.31
C VAL A 24 -10.56 -19.66 -0.36
N TRP A 25 -9.57 -19.17 0.38
CA TRP A 25 -8.84 -19.94 1.40
C TRP A 25 -9.06 -19.33 2.79
N PRO A 26 -10.28 -19.43 3.35
CA PRO A 26 -10.55 -18.94 4.69
C PRO A 26 -9.70 -19.75 5.69
N GLY A 27 -8.80 -19.07 6.40
CA GLY A 27 -7.79 -19.69 7.26
C GLY A 27 -7.63 -19.00 8.61
N ILE A 28 -6.58 -19.40 9.35
CA ILE A 28 -6.25 -18.89 10.69
C ILE A 28 -5.91 -17.38 10.67
N ASN A 29 -5.49 -16.85 9.51
CA ASN A 29 -5.03 -15.48 9.34
C ASN A 29 -5.91 -14.73 8.32
N PRO A 30 -7.13 -14.31 8.68
CA PRO A 30 -7.98 -13.50 7.80
C PRO A 30 -7.28 -12.17 7.50
N LEU A 31 -7.22 -11.81 6.22
CA LEU A 31 -6.59 -10.57 5.76
C LEU A 31 -7.52 -9.38 5.91
N LEU A 32 -8.83 -9.59 5.71
CA LEU A 32 -9.85 -8.58 5.95
C LEU A 32 -10.58 -8.82 7.28
N PRO A 33 -10.95 -7.75 7.99
CA PRO A 33 -11.83 -7.86 9.15
C PRO A 33 -13.18 -8.49 8.81
N SER A 34 -13.72 -9.26 9.75
CA SER A 34 -15.07 -9.83 9.64
C SER A 34 -16.16 -8.77 9.85
N ASP A 35 -15.90 -7.77 10.71
CA ASP A 35 -16.78 -6.63 10.92
C ASP A 35 -16.92 -5.79 9.63
N PRO A 36 -18.16 -5.52 9.15
CA PRO A 36 -18.36 -4.81 7.90
C PRO A 36 -17.79 -3.39 7.87
N TYR A 37 -17.81 -2.67 8.99
CA TYR A 37 -17.29 -1.30 9.05
C TYR A 37 -15.76 -1.31 8.97
N GLN A 38 -15.09 -2.15 9.76
CA GLN A 38 -13.63 -2.30 9.72
C GLN A 38 -13.16 -2.81 8.36
N ARG A 39 -13.88 -3.74 7.72
CA ARG A 39 -13.61 -4.16 6.35
C ARG A 39 -13.73 -3.01 5.34
N GLY A 40 -14.72 -2.15 5.53
CA GLY A 40 -14.87 -0.92 4.75
C GLY A 40 -13.67 0.03 4.91
N GLN A 41 -13.17 0.19 6.13
CA GLN A 41 -11.96 1.00 6.40
C GLN A 41 -10.71 0.39 5.75
N ALA A 42 -10.51 -0.93 5.84
CA ALA A 42 -9.39 -1.59 5.20
C ALA A 42 -9.39 -1.40 3.67
N ARG A 43 -10.58 -1.52 3.04
CA ARG A 43 -10.75 -1.27 1.60
C ARG A 43 -10.47 0.18 1.22
N PHE A 44 -10.94 1.13 2.03
CA PHE A 44 -10.65 2.55 1.83
C PHE A 44 -9.15 2.82 1.83
N TRP A 45 -8.42 2.28 2.80
CA TRP A 45 -6.97 2.48 2.88
C TRP A 45 -6.20 1.78 1.76
N GLY A 46 -6.62 0.58 1.33
CA GLY A 46 -6.05 -0.04 0.14
C GLY A 46 -6.24 0.80 -1.13
N ASP A 47 -7.44 1.34 -1.34
CA ASP A 47 -7.74 2.25 -2.47
C ASP A 47 -6.96 3.57 -2.37
N PHE A 48 -6.80 4.11 -1.16
CA PHE A 48 -5.96 5.28 -0.92
C PHE A 48 -4.52 5.00 -1.33
N ILE A 49 -3.94 3.88 -0.91
CA ILE A 49 -2.58 3.47 -1.29
C ILE A 49 -2.42 3.37 -2.81
N ASP A 50 -3.34 2.65 -3.47
CA ASP A 50 -3.29 2.47 -4.93
C ASP A 50 -3.31 3.81 -5.69
N LYS A 51 -4.17 4.73 -5.24
CA LYS A 51 -4.32 6.05 -5.87
C LYS A 51 -3.22 7.03 -5.52
N LYS A 52 -2.63 6.94 -4.33
CA LYS A 52 -1.78 8.00 -3.76
C LYS A 52 -0.31 7.65 -3.63
N VAL A 53 0.06 6.37 -3.62
CA VAL A 53 1.47 5.99 -3.44
C VAL A 53 2.18 5.82 -4.78
N TYR A 54 1.57 5.14 -5.76
CA TYR A 54 2.24 4.79 -7.01
C TYR A 54 2.59 6.00 -7.89
N GLY A 55 1.70 6.98 -8.00
CA GLY A 55 1.91 8.17 -8.83
C GLY A 55 3.14 8.99 -8.41
N PRO A 56 3.19 9.47 -7.16
CA PRO A 56 4.30 10.26 -6.64
C PRO A 56 5.64 9.50 -6.64
N THR A 57 5.63 8.22 -6.25
CA THR A 57 6.85 7.39 -6.27
C THR A 57 7.41 7.23 -7.68
N ARG A 58 6.56 7.10 -8.70
CA ARG A 58 6.99 7.09 -10.11
C ARG A 58 7.68 8.38 -10.54
N LEU A 59 7.20 9.53 -10.07
CA LEU A 59 7.84 10.82 -10.36
C LEU A 59 9.22 10.92 -9.69
N ILE A 60 9.38 10.39 -8.47
CA ILE A 60 10.65 10.42 -7.74
C ILE A 60 11.78 9.75 -8.52
N TRP A 61 11.57 8.55 -9.07
CA TRP A 61 12.63 7.83 -9.81
C TRP A 61 12.62 8.07 -11.32
N GLY A 62 11.48 8.52 -11.89
CA GLY A 62 11.28 8.63 -13.34
C GLY A 62 11.32 10.05 -13.91
N ALA A 63 11.16 11.10 -13.09
CA ALA A 63 11.13 12.49 -13.52
C ALA A 63 12.34 13.30 -13.02
N LYS A 64 12.43 14.57 -13.41
CA LYS A 64 13.50 15.51 -12.99
C LYS A 64 12.93 16.91 -12.76
N GLY A 65 13.64 17.72 -12.00
CA GLY A 65 13.28 19.13 -11.79
C GLY A 65 11.97 19.27 -11.02
N GLU A 66 11.11 20.21 -11.43
CA GLU A 66 9.89 20.56 -10.70
C GLU A 66 8.92 19.38 -10.52
N GLU A 67 8.80 18.49 -11.52
CA GLU A 67 7.94 17.30 -11.43
C GLU A 67 8.42 16.31 -10.37
N GLN A 68 9.74 16.13 -10.26
CA GLN A 68 10.33 15.26 -9.25
C GLN A 68 10.14 15.86 -7.84
N GLU A 69 10.33 17.17 -7.69
CA GLU A 69 10.08 17.88 -6.43
C GLU A 69 8.61 17.84 -6.00
N ALA A 70 7.68 17.93 -6.95
CA ALA A 70 6.25 17.76 -6.68
C ALA A 70 5.96 16.33 -6.19
N GLY A 71 6.50 15.31 -6.87
CA GLY A 71 6.36 13.91 -6.46
C GLY A 71 6.92 13.63 -5.07
N LYS A 72 8.08 14.20 -4.73
CA LYS A 72 8.67 14.10 -3.38
C LYS A 72 7.73 14.67 -2.31
N LYS A 73 7.24 15.90 -2.51
CA LYS A 73 6.35 16.56 -1.56
C LYS A 73 5.06 15.79 -1.37
N GLU A 74 4.43 15.35 -2.45
CA GLU A 74 3.20 14.56 -2.37
C GLU A 74 3.44 13.23 -1.67
N PHE A 75 4.53 12.52 -1.99
CA PHE A 75 4.85 11.24 -1.36
C PHE A 75 5.07 11.37 0.15
N ILE A 76 5.78 12.41 0.61
CA ILE A 76 5.98 12.66 2.05
C ILE A 76 4.64 12.92 2.76
N GLU A 77 3.73 13.70 2.18
CA GLU A 77 2.41 13.93 2.78
C GLU A 77 1.56 12.66 2.81
N VAL A 78 1.70 11.78 1.81
CA VAL A 78 1.07 10.45 1.80
C VAL A 78 1.62 9.57 2.92
N LEU A 79 2.94 9.54 3.11
CA LEU A 79 3.57 8.80 4.22
C LEU A 79 3.09 9.31 5.58
N LYS A 80 3.06 10.63 5.81
CA LYS A 80 2.51 11.20 7.05
C LYS A 80 1.06 10.83 7.29
N THR A 81 0.25 10.78 6.24
CA THR A 81 -1.16 10.36 6.33
C THR A 81 -1.26 8.89 6.75
N LEU A 82 -0.44 8.03 6.16
CA LEU A 82 -0.38 6.60 6.49
C LEU A 82 0.19 6.36 7.90
N GLU A 83 1.20 7.11 8.33
CA GLU A 83 1.72 7.06 9.70
C GLU A 83 0.67 7.51 10.72
N SER A 84 -0.07 8.58 10.43
CA SER A 84 -1.17 9.02 11.29
C SER A 84 -2.29 7.99 11.35
N GLU A 85 -2.58 7.29 10.26
CA GLU A 85 -3.53 6.18 10.27
C GLU A 85 -2.98 5.03 11.09
N LEU A 86 -1.73 4.61 10.91
CA LEU A 86 -1.12 3.54 11.68
C LEU A 86 -1.19 3.84 13.19
N GLY A 87 -0.81 5.06 13.57
CA GLY A 87 -0.78 5.50 14.96
C GLY A 87 0.11 4.58 15.81
N ASP A 88 -0.38 4.19 16.98
CA ASP A 88 0.34 3.29 17.90
C ASP A 88 0.10 1.80 17.60
N LYS A 89 -0.57 1.44 16.49
CA LYS A 89 -0.84 0.04 16.14
C LYS A 89 0.42 -0.66 15.65
N ILE A 90 0.52 -1.97 15.88
CA ILE A 90 1.63 -2.79 15.37
C ILE A 90 1.54 -2.90 13.84
N TYR A 91 0.32 -3.09 13.32
CA TYR A 91 0.00 -3.20 11.90
C TYR A 91 -1.18 -2.27 11.56
N PHE A 92 -1.39 -1.96 10.29
CA PHE A 92 -2.62 -1.32 9.84
C PHE A 92 -3.85 -2.19 10.16
N GLY A 93 -3.69 -3.52 10.13
CA GLY A 93 -4.68 -4.47 10.63
C GLY A 93 -4.85 -4.54 12.16
N GLY A 94 -4.15 -3.70 12.94
CA GLY A 94 -4.15 -3.73 14.41
C GLY A 94 -3.07 -4.64 14.98
N GLU A 95 -3.48 -5.70 15.67
CA GLU A 95 -2.57 -6.68 16.29
C GLU A 95 -2.07 -7.74 15.31
N THR A 96 -2.75 -7.89 14.17
CA THR A 96 -2.45 -8.87 13.13
C THR A 96 -2.20 -8.18 11.80
N PHE A 97 -1.21 -8.66 11.06
CA PHE A 97 -0.92 -8.24 9.70
C PHE A 97 -2.12 -8.53 8.78
N GLY A 98 -2.55 -7.56 7.98
CA GLY A 98 -3.76 -7.66 7.17
C GLY A 98 -3.69 -6.98 5.80
N TYR A 99 -4.86 -6.74 5.22
CA TYR A 99 -5.05 -6.25 3.84
C TYR A 99 -4.27 -4.98 3.51
N VAL A 100 -4.34 -3.96 4.38
CA VAL A 100 -3.67 -2.67 4.17
C VAL A 100 -2.15 -2.81 4.26
N ASP A 101 -1.67 -3.66 5.16
CA ASP A 101 -0.24 -3.96 5.28
C ASP A 101 0.30 -4.59 3.99
N ILE A 102 -0.42 -5.56 3.42
CA ILE A 102 -0.06 -6.18 2.12
C ILE A 102 -0.05 -5.13 1.01
N ALA A 103 -1.05 -4.25 0.98
CA ALA A 103 -1.16 -3.21 -0.04
C ALA A 103 0.04 -2.24 -0.02
N LEU A 104 0.58 -1.93 1.17
CA LEU A 104 1.66 -0.95 1.32
C LEU A 104 3.07 -1.57 1.30
N ILE A 105 3.26 -2.75 1.90
CA ILE A 105 4.61 -3.25 2.24
C ILE A 105 5.51 -3.48 1.02
N GLY A 106 4.94 -3.73 -0.17
CA GLY A 106 5.70 -3.83 -1.40
C GLY A 106 6.50 -2.56 -1.73
N PHE A 107 5.97 -1.39 -1.38
CA PHE A 107 6.65 -0.10 -1.61
C PHE A 107 7.86 0.11 -0.71
N TYR A 108 7.89 -0.51 0.48
CA TYR A 108 9.03 -0.43 1.40
C TYR A 108 10.33 -0.93 0.76
N SER A 109 10.25 -1.99 -0.07
CA SER A 109 11.41 -2.51 -0.81
C SER A 109 12.06 -1.52 -1.79
N TRP A 110 11.38 -0.40 -2.08
CA TRP A 110 11.86 0.65 -2.97
C TRP A 110 12.31 1.91 -2.23
N PHE A 111 12.22 1.97 -0.90
CA PHE A 111 12.54 3.18 -0.14
C PHE A 111 13.97 3.67 -0.39
N ASP A 112 14.97 2.78 -0.33
CA ASP A 112 16.36 3.10 -0.66
C ASP A 112 16.51 3.71 -2.07
N ALA A 113 15.73 3.23 -3.04
CA ALA A 113 15.74 3.79 -4.38
C ALA A 113 15.10 5.19 -4.40
N TYR A 114 13.97 5.38 -3.71
CA TYR A 114 13.32 6.69 -3.61
C TYR A 114 14.21 7.73 -2.95
N GLU A 115 14.89 7.38 -1.85
CA GLU A 115 15.83 8.27 -1.17
C GLU A 115 17.00 8.63 -2.09
N LYS A 116 17.58 7.64 -2.78
CA LYS A 116 18.70 7.85 -3.70
C LYS A 116 18.32 8.72 -4.90
N PHE A 117 17.18 8.47 -5.52
CA PHE A 117 16.75 9.22 -6.71
C PHE A 117 16.16 10.59 -6.35
N GLY A 118 15.42 10.67 -5.26
CA GLY A 118 14.80 11.91 -4.79
C GLY A 118 15.71 12.81 -3.94
N SER A 119 16.86 12.30 -3.50
CA SER A 119 17.79 13.02 -2.61
C SER A 119 17.10 13.57 -1.35
N PHE A 120 16.31 12.72 -0.68
CA PHE A 120 15.66 13.00 0.60
C PHE A 120 15.75 11.77 1.52
N SER A 121 15.50 11.95 2.82
CA SER A 121 15.41 10.87 3.80
C SER A 121 13.94 10.57 4.10
N ILE A 122 13.58 9.29 4.20
CA ILE A 122 12.26 8.82 4.64
C ILE A 122 12.24 8.62 6.17
N GLU A 123 13.41 8.49 6.82
CA GLU A 123 13.49 8.42 8.28
C GLU A 123 12.88 9.68 8.93
N ALA A 124 12.13 9.49 10.01
CA ALA A 124 11.54 10.57 10.79
C ALA A 124 12.64 11.47 11.40
N GLU A 125 12.47 12.79 11.29
CA GLU A 125 13.22 13.78 12.07
C GLU A 125 12.82 13.79 13.55
#